data_AF-A0A4V4R8K0-F1
#
_entry.id   AF-A0A4V4R8K0-F1
#
_cell.length_a   1.000
_cell.length_b   1.000
_cell.length_c   1.000
_cell.angle_alpha   90.00
_cell.angle_beta   90.00
_cell.angle_gamma   90.00
#
_symmetry.space_group_name_H-M   'P 1'
#
loop_
_entity.id
_entity.type
_entity.pdbx_description
1 polymer ?
#
loop_
_entity_poly.entity_id
_entity_poly.type
_entity_poly.pdbx_seq_one_letter_code
_entity_poly.pdbx_strand_id
1 'polypeptide(L)' 'MIERTRPPLAGQRLDLPSICDICGKARSTRKHAKCSSIRQQRKNAEWSALQAEKTAAKQAKGPRYARG' A
#
# COMPACT_ATOMS: atom_id res chain seq x y z
N MET A 1 21.79 3.35 -8.39
CA MET A 1 20.60 2.55 -8.76
C MET A 1 19.55 2.80 -7.70
N ILE A 2 18.36 3.28 -8.05
CA ILE A 2 17.31 3.57 -7.06
C ILE A 2 16.60 2.26 -6.73
N GLU A 3 16.90 1.68 -5.57
CA GLU A 3 16.15 0.54 -5.04
C GLU A 3 14.70 0.97 -4.79
N ARG A 4 13.79 0.53 -5.67
CA ARG A 4 12.36 0.81 -5.55
C ARG A 4 11.80 0.01 -4.39
N THR A 5 11.66 0.65 -3.23
CA THR A 5 11.08 0.03 -2.01
C THR A 5 9.63 -0.41 -2.21
N ARG A 6 8.94 0.11 -3.23
CA ARG A 6 7.56 -0.23 -3.58
C ARG A 6 7.51 -0.95 -4.93
N PRO A 7 6.86 -2.14 -5.00
CA PRO A 7 6.70 -2.85 -6.27
C PRO A 7 5.97 -1.96 -7.30
N PRO A 8 6.27 -2.14 -8.61
CA PRO A 8 5.55 -1.43 -9.66
C PRO A 8 4.05 -1.73 -9.56
N LEU A 9 3.21 -0.71 -9.75
CA LEU A 9 1.76 -0.89 -9.86
C LEU A 9 1.49 -1.86 -11.02
N ALA A 10 0.80 -2.97 -10.75
CA ALA A 10 0.43 -3.93 -11.77
C ALA A 10 -0.34 -3.19 -12.88
N GLY A 11 0.13 -3.31 -14.13
CA GLY A 11 -0.46 -2.66 -15.30
C GLY A 11 -1.81 -3.25 -15.74
N GLN A 12 -2.45 -4.04 -14.88
CA GLN A 12 -3.75 -4.62 -15.18
C GLN A 12 -4.81 -3.51 -15.15
N ARG A 13 -5.69 -3.53 -16.17
CA ARG A 13 -6.82 -2.63 -16.27
C ARG A 13 -7.68 -2.78 -15.02
N LEU A 14 -7.59 -1.75 -14.18
CA LEU A 14 -8.20 -1.73 -12.86
C LEU A 14 -9.69 -1.50 -13.08
N ASP A 15 -10.49 -2.57 -13.11
CA ASP A 15 -11.94 -2.49 -13.31
C ASP A 15 -12.56 -1.80 -12.09
N LEU A 16 -12.56 -0.47 -12.16
CA LEU A 16 -12.86 0.38 -11.03
C LEU A 16 -14.36 0.64 -11.03
N PRO A 17 -15.06 0.32 -9.92
CA PRO A 17 -16.49 0.58 -9.79
C PRO A 17 -16.84 2.02 -10.18
N SER A 18 -17.97 2.22 -10.86
CA SER A 18 -18.45 3.56 -11.22
C SER A 18 -18.76 4.42 -9.98
N ILE A 19 -18.96 3.79 -8.81
CA ILE A 19 -19.27 4.43 -7.54
C ILE A 19 -18.03 4.47 -6.63
N CYS A 20 -17.85 5.59 -5.92
CA CYS A 20 -16.82 5.74 -4.91
C CYS A 20 -17.21 5.01 -3.62
N ASP A 21 -16.39 4.07 -3.19
CA ASP A 21 -16.49 3.32 -1.92
C ASP A 21 -16.35 4.20 -0.66
N ILE A 22 -15.84 5.43 -0.77
CA ILE A 22 -15.68 6.33 0.37
C ILE A 22 -16.88 7.26 0.55
N CYS A 23 -17.40 7.82 -0.54
CA CYS A 23 -18.45 8.84 -0.47
C CYS A 23 -19.77 8.42 -1.14
N GLY A 24 -19.86 7.22 -1.70
CA GLY A 24 -21.06 6.70 -2.36
C GLY A 24 -21.46 7.40 -3.66
N LYS A 25 -20.70 8.40 -4.12
CA LYS A 25 -21.00 9.18 -5.33
C LYS A 25 -20.35 8.57 -6.57
N ALA A 26 -20.90 8.89 -7.75
CA ALA A 26 -20.30 8.49 -9.02
C ALA A 26 -18.90 9.07 -9.19
N ARG A 27 -17.90 8.24 -9.51
CA ARG A 27 -16.48 8.61 -9.65
C ARG A 27 -16.22 9.64 -10.75
N SER A 28 -17.10 9.70 -11.74
CA SER A 28 -17.08 10.69 -12.83
C SER A 28 -17.22 12.13 -12.34
N THR A 29 -17.70 12.37 -11.12
CA THR A 29 -18.02 13.72 -10.61
C THR A 29 -16.81 14.61 -10.26
N ARG A 30 -15.58 14.21 -10.60
CA ARG A 30 -14.29 14.96 -10.44
C ARG A 30 -13.99 15.56 -9.04
N LYS A 31 -14.83 15.31 -8.02
CA LYS A 31 -14.74 15.86 -6.65
C LYS A 31 -14.07 14.91 -5.64
N HIS A 32 -13.22 13.99 -6.12
CA HIS A 32 -12.68 12.89 -5.30
C HIS A 32 -11.28 13.14 -4.71
N ALA A 33 -10.78 14.38 -4.68
CA ALA A 33 -9.47 14.67 -4.11
C ALA A 33 -9.33 14.19 -2.65
N LYS A 34 -10.32 14.49 -1.80
CA LYS A 34 -10.37 14.04 -0.40
C LYS A 34 -10.46 12.51 -0.29
N CYS A 35 -11.28 11.87 -1.13
CA CYS A 35 -11.41 10.41 -1.16
C CYS A 35 -10.10 9.74 -1.59
N SER A 36 -9.40 10.30 -2.58
CA SER A 36 -8.09 9.80 -3.00
C SER A 36 -7.07 9.90 -1.87
N SER A 37 -7.03 11.03 -1.16
CA SER A 37 -6.15 11.19 0.01
C SER A 37 -6.40 10.14 1.08
N ILE A 38 -7.67 9.86 1.42
CA ILE A 38 -8.04 8.80 2.37
C ILE A 38 -7.58 7.42 1.89
N ARG A 39 -7.73 7.08 0.59
CA ARG A 39 -7.22 5.80 0.05
C ARG A 39 -5.71 5.70 0.21
N GLN A 40 -4.97 6.76 -0.09
CA GLN A 40 -3.53 6.79 0.03
C GLN A 40 -3.09 6.62 1.48
N GLN A 41 -3.76 7.28 2.43
CA GLN A 41 -3.50 7.11 3.86
C GLN A 41 -3.75 5.68 4.33
N ARG A 42 -4.89 5.07 3.95
CA ARG A 42 -5.20 3.66 4.28
C ARG A 42 -4.14 2.72 3.74
N LYS A 43 -3.75 2.88 2.47
CA LYS A 43 -2.66 2.09 1.86
C LYS A 43 -1.32 2.28 2.55
N ASN A 44 -1.04 3.48 3.05
CA ASN A 44 0.19 3.74 3.79
C ASN A 44 0.16 3.10 5.18
N ALA A 45 -0.98 3.13 5.88
CA ALA A 45 -1.17 2.43 7.15
C ALA A 45 -1.03 0.91 6.99
N GLU A 46 -1.68 0.33 5.97
CA GLU A 46 -1.51 -1.09 5.62
C GLU A 46 -0.03 -1.43 5.37
N TRP A 47 0.68 -0.58 4.63
CA TRP A 47 2.09 -0.79 4.35
C TRP A 47 2.96 -0.71 5.61
N SER A 48 2.66 0.24 6.52
CA SER A 48 3.37 0.37 7.78
C SER A 48 3.17 -0.85 8.69
N ALA A 49 1.96 -1.42 8.71
CA ALA A 49 1.68 -2.63 9.47
C ALA A 49 2.49 -3.83 8.91
N LEU A 50 2.45 -4.02 7.60
CA LEU A 50 3.23 -5.08 6.93
C LEU A 50 4.74 -4.93 7.15
N GLN A 51 5.24 -3.70 7.18
CA GLN A 51 6.65 -3.44 7.46
C GLN A 51 7.01 -3.78 8.92
N ALA A 52 6.13 -3.45 9.89
CA ALA A 52 6.31 -3.81 11.30
C ALA A 52 6.31 -5.33 11.51
N GLU A 53 5.44 -6.06 10.82
CA GLU A 53 5.42 -7.53 10.85
C GLU A 53 6.71 -8.11 10.25
N LYS A 54 7.19 -7.55 9.13
CA LYS A 54 8.46 -7.98 8.51
C LYS A 54 9.66 -7.67 9.39
N THR A 55 9.70 -6.53 10.08
CA THR A 55 10.79 -6.21 11.01
C THR A 55 10.75 -7.12 12.22
N ALA A 56 9.57 -7.37 12.80
CA ALA A 56 9.41 -8.34 13.88
C ALA A 56 9.87 -9.75 13.47
N ALA A 57 9.49 -10.22 12.28
CA ALA A 57 9.94 -11.51 11.74
C ALA A 57 11.46 -11.55 11.47
N LYS A 58 12.09 -10.43 11.10
CA LYS A 58 13.55 -10.34 10.96
C LYS A 58 14.26 -10.36 12.31
N GLN A 59 13.73 -9.67 13.32
CA GLN A 59 14.28 -9.67 14.68
C GLN A 59 14.18 -11.06 15.33
N ALA A 60 13.04 -11.74 15.15
CA ALA A 60 12.83 -13.09 15.69
C ALA A 60 13.69 -14.17 15.02
N LYS A 61 14.12 -13.98 13.76
CA LYS A 61 14.92 -14.99 13.04
C LYS A 61 16.40 -15.01 13.40
N GLY A 62 16.88 -14.12 14.28
CA GLY A 62 18.28 -14.03 14.66
C GLY A 62 19.23 -13.76 13.47
N PRO A 63 20.52 -13.46 13.72
CA PRO A 63 21.50 -13.33 12.65
C PRO A 63 21.65 -14.67 11.92
N ARG A 64 21.37 -14.68 10.60
CA ARG A 64 21.57 -15.88 9.75
C ARG A 64 23.04 -16.25 9.52
N TYR A 65 23.98 -15.43 9.99
CA TYR A 65 25.41 -15.72 9.92
C TYR A 65 26.03 -15.62 11.31
N ALA A 66 26.09 -16.74 12.01
CA ALA A 66 27.25 -17.05 12.83
C ALA A 66 28.21 -17.80 11.89
N ARG A 67 29.05 -17.06 11.15
CA ARG A 67 30.23 -17.65 10.50
C ARG A 67 31.34 -17.62 11.54
N GLY A 68 31.49 -18.73 12.25
CA GLY A 68 32.78 -19.10 12.84
C GLY A 68 33.78 -19.48 11.74
#